data_AF-A0A964X8G0-F1
#
_entry.id   AF-A0A964X8G0-F1
#
_cell.length_a   1.000
_cell.length_b   1.000
_cell.length_c   1.000
_cell.angle_alpha   90.00
_cell.angle_beta   90.00
_cell.angle_gamma   90.00
#
_symmetry.space_group_name_H-M   'P 1'
#
loop_
_entity.id
_entity.type
_entity.pdbx_description
1 polymer ?
#
loop_
_entity_poly.entity_id
_entity_poly.type
_entity_poly.pdbx_seq_one_letter_code
_entity_poly.pdbx_strand_id
1 'polypeptide(L)'
;MGGPEMRAALVTQVRHDLDRCRTTLLTATAEPGKARDHVSICKAAHGIKGLAVTVGALALADLAREVEKACQTRDTAKIDKLLARLATETGETSTALAQLASAD
;
A
#
# COMPACT_ATOMS: atom_id res chain seq x y z
N MET A 1 -8.88 -27.56 5.27
CA MET A 1 -7.94 -27.08 4.22
C MET A 1 -7.45 -25.71 4.67
N GLY A 2 -6.33 -25.64 5.40
CA GLY A 2 -5.84 -24.41 6.05
C GLY A 2 -4.49 -24.62 6.72
N GLY A 3 -3.60 -25.37 6.05
CA GLY A 3 -2.27 -25.69 6.57
C GLY A 3 -1.27 -24.52 6.43
N PRO A 4 -0.08 -24.65 7.03
CA PRO A 4 0.98 -23.64 6.99
C PRO A 4 1.36 -23.21 5.57
N GLU A 5 1.32 -24.12 4.59
CA GLU A 5 1.58 -23.82 3.17
C GLU A 5 0.60 -22.80 2.58
N MET A 6 -0.69 -22.90 2.95
CA MET A 6 -1.72 -21.97 2.47
C MET A 6 -1.56 -20.58 3.09
N ARG A 7 -1.08 -20.52 4.34
CA ARG A 7 -0.74 -19.27 5.01
C ARG A 7 0.48 -18.62 4.36
N ALA A 8 1.53 -19.38 4.08
CA ALA A 8 2.73 -18.88 3.40
C ALA A 8 2.41 -18.37 1.98
N ALA A 9 1.57 -19.09 1.24
CA ALA A 9 1.10 -18.66 -0.08
C ALA A 9 0.31 -17.34 -0.01
N LEU A 10 -0.60 -17.21 0.96
CA LEU A 10 -1.37 -15.98 1.17
C LEU A 10 -0.47 -14.79 1.51
N VAL A 11 0.49 -14.97 2.43
CA VAL A 11 1.45 -13.92 2.81
C VAL A 11 2.28 -13.49 1.60
N THR A 12 2.75 -14.44 0.80
CA THR A 12 3.52 -14.16 -0.42
C THR A 12 2.68 -13.37 -1.43
N GLN A 13 1.41 -13.76 -1.63
CA GLN A 13 0.51 -13.08 -2.53
C GLN A 13 0.21 -11.64 -2.07
N VAL A 14 -0.12 -11.44 -0.78
CA VAL A 14 -0.39 -10.11 -0.23
C VAL A 14 0.85 -9.21 -0.35
N ARG A 15 2.05 -9.75 -0.10
CA ARG A 15 3.30 -9.01 -0.29
C ARG A 15 3.45 -8.52 -1.73
N HIS A 16 3.28 -9.42 -2.71
CA HIS A 16 3.37 -9.07 -4.12
C HIS A 16 2.35 -7.99 -4.52
N ASP A 17 1.12 -8.09 -4.02
CA ASP A 17 0.10 -7.08 -4.27
C ASP A 17 0.42 -5.72 -3.61
N LEU A 18 0.98 -5.71 -2.40
CA LEU A 18 1.44 -4.48 -1.73
C LEU A 18 2.56 -3.81 -2.51
N ASP A 19 3.55 -4.57 -2.99
CA ASP A 19 4.66 -4.04 -3.79
C ASP A 19 4.18 -3.47 -5.13
N ARG A 20 3.20 -4.12 -5.75
CA ARG A 20 2.55 -3.62 -6.98
C ARG A 20 1.87 -2.28 -6.70
N CYS A 21 1.06 -2.17 -5.65
CA CYS A 21 0.40 -0.92 -5.29
C CYS A 21 1.41 0.19 -4.94
N ARG A 22 2.48 -0.14 -4.21
CA ARG A 22 3.57 0.79 -3.89
C ARG A 22 4.24 1.32 -5.15
N THR A 23 4.52 0.45 -6.12
CA THR A 23 5.11 0.84 -7.41
C THR A 23 4.19 1.81 -8.14
N THR A 24 2.88 1.54 -8.21
CA THR A 24 1.90 2.47 -8.78
C THR A 24 1.87 3.83 -8.08
N LEU A 25 1.97 3.87 -6.75
CA LEU A 25 2.05 5.14 -6.01
C LEU A 25 3.31 5.93 -6.37
N LEU A 26 4.46 5.27 -6.44
CA LEU A 26 5.74 5.91 -6.77
C LEU A 26 5.75 6.41 -8.21
N THR A 27 5.25 5.63 -9.17
CA THR A 27 5.21 6.08 -10.58
C THR A 27 4.22 7.22 -10.80
N ALA A 28 3.07 7.22 -10.11
CA ALA A 28 2.09 8.30 -10.19
C ALA A 28 2.58 9.63 -9.58
N THR A 29 3.73 9.63 -8.91
CA THR A 29 4.33 10.78 -8.22
C THR A 29 5.70 11.19 -8.78
N ALA A 30 6.33 10.36 -9.60
CA ALA A 30 7.71 10.52 -10.06
C ALA A 30 7.89 11.41 -11.30
N GLU A 31 6.82 11.86 -11.98
CA GLU A 31 6.96 12.71 -13.17
C GLU A 31 6.86 14.21 -12.82
N PRO A 32 8.00 14.92 -12.66
CA PRO A 32 7.98 16.36 -12.44
C PRO A 32 7.38 17.08 -13.66
N GLY A 33 6.47 18.01 -13.41
CA GLY A 33 5.81 18.80 -14.46
C GLY A 33 4.53 18.17 -15.05
N LYS A 34 4.16 16.95 -14.64
CA LYS A 34 2.88 16.35 -15.00
C LYS A 34 1.90 16.44 -13.84
N ALA A 35 0.63 16.66 -14.15
CA ALA A 35 -0.42 16.60 -13.15
C ALA A 35 -0.41 15.20 -12.51
N ARG A 36 -0.37 15.15 -11.17
CA ARG A 36 -0.45 13.87 -10.43
C ARG A 36 -1.65 13.07 -10.91
N ASP A 37 -1.44 11.79 -11.17
CA ASP A 37 -2.55 10.88 -11.50
C ASP A 37 -3.29 10.51 -10.21
N HIS A 38 -4.19 11.39 -9.80
CA HIS A 38 -5.01 11.24 -8.60
C HIS A 38 -5.86 9.96 -8.64
N VAL A 39 -6.26 9.52 -9.84
CA VAL A 39 -7.07 8.31 -10.00
C VAL A 39 -6.23 7.09 -9.67
N SER A 40 -5.01 7.02 -10.22
CA SER A 40 -4.07 5.93 -9.92
C SER A 40 -3.63 5.92 -8.47
N ILE A 41 -3.35 7.09 -7.88
CA ILE A 41 -3.02 7.21 -6.45
C ILE A 41 -4.17 6.71 -5.58
N CYS A 42 -5.40 7.15 -5.84
CA CYS A 42 -6.58 6.75 -5.09
C CYS A 42 -6.82 5.23 -5.16
N LYS A 43 -6.72 4.64 -6.36
CA LYS A 43 -6.86 3.19 -6.56
C LYS A 43 -5.78 2.40 -5.83
N ALA A 44 -4.53 2.85 -5.88
CA ALA A 44 -3.44 2.18 -5.19
C ALA A 44 -3.59 2.26 -3.66
N ALA A 45 -3.98 3.42 -3.12
CA ALA A 45 -4.28 3.58 -1.70
C ALA A 45 -5.46 2.68 -1.26
N HIS A 46 -6.53 2.60 -2.06
CA HIS A 46 -7.64 1.69 -1.79
C HIS A 46 -7.20 0.22 -1.73
N GLY A 47 -6.35 -0.21 -2.67
CA GLY A 47 -5.77 -1.55 -2.67
C GLY A 47 -4.94 -1.83 -1.42
N ILE A 48 -4.03 -0.92 -1.06
CA ILE A 48 -3.19 -1.05 0.15
C ILE A 48 -4.04 -1.14 1.40
N LYS A 49 -5.12 -0.36 1.52
CA LYS A 49 -6.05 -0.46 2.65
C LYS A 49 -6.62 -1.87 2.80
N GLY A 50 -7.14 -2.46 1.71
CA GLY A 50 -7.70 -3.81 1.74
C GLY A 50 -6.68 -4.88 2.11
N LEU A 51 -5.48 -4.79 1.52
CA LEU A 51 -4.36 -5.69 1.81
C LEU A 51 -3.89 -5.55 3.27
N ALA A 52 -3.76 -4.32 3.76
CA ALA A 52 -3.35 -4.02 5.12
C ALA A 52 -4.36 -4.57 6.14
N VAL A 53 -5.66 -4.44 5.90
CA VAL A 53 -6.70 -5.08 6.73
C VAL A 53 -6.56 -6.61 6.72
N THR A 54 -6.27 -7.20 5.55
CA THR A 54 -6.13 -8.66 5.40
C THR A 54 -5.00 -9.23 6.25
N VAL A 55 -3.89 -8.50 6.40
CA VAL A 55 -2.72 -8.92 7.21
C VAL A 55 -2.71 -8.30 8.62
N GLY A 56 -3.75 -7.57 9.01
CA GLY A 56 -3.86 -6.94 10.32
C GLY A 56 -2.98 -5.70 10.54
N ALA A 57 -2.42 -5.11 9.48
CA ALA A 57 -1.62 -3.89 9.53
C ALA A 57 -2.53 -2.64 9.63
N LEU A 58 -3.22 -2.47 10.76
CA LEU A 58 -4.26 -1.45 10.92
C LEU A 58 -3.75 -0.01 10.74
N ALA A 59 -2.54 0.29 11.21
CA ALA A 59 -1.93 1.62 11.03
C ALA A 59 -1.73 1.95 9.54
N LEU A 60 -1.27 0.98 8.74
CA LEU A 60 -1.14 1.13 7.29
C LEU A 60 -2.51 1.29 6.62
N ALA A 61 -3.53 0.55 7.08
CA ALA A 61 -4.89 0.68 6.57
C ALA A 61 -5.47 2.09 6.83
N ASP A 62 -5.23 2.64 8.02
CA ASP A 62 -5.65 4.00 8.37
C ASP A 62 -4.94 5.06 7.53
N LEU A 63 -3.62 4.94 7.36
CA LEU A 63 -2.85 5.85 6.51
C LEU A 63 -3.33 5.80 5.04
N ALA A 64 -3.57 4.60 4.51
CA ALA A 64 -4.10 4.41 3.17
C ALA A 64 -5.50 5.03 3.00
N ARG A 65 -6.36 4.92 4.02
CA ARG A 65 -7.67 5.59 4.08
C ARG A 65 -7.55 7.11 4.08
N GLU A 66 -6.57 7.68 4.79
CA GLU A 66 -6.34 9.12 4.77
C GLU A 66 -5.92 9.64 3.40
N VAL A 67 -5.08 8.88 2.68
CA VAL A 67 -4.70 9.20 1.29
C VAL A 67 -5.92 9.12 0.36
N GLU A 68 -6.75 8.07 0.48
CA GLU A 68 -7.98 7.92 -0.29
C GLU A 68 -8.92 9.12 -0.08
N LYS A 69 -9.09 9.57 1.15
CA LYS A 69 -9.91 10.76 1.48
C LYS A 69 -9.31 12.05 0.93
N ALA A 70 -7.99 12.20 0.97
CA ALA A 70 -7.30 13.35 0.38
C ALA A 70 -7.48 13.39 -1.15
N CYS A 71 -7.46 12.22 -1.82
CA CYS A 71 -7.76 12.10 -3.24
C CYS A 71 -9.20 12.50 -3.58
N GLN A 72 -10.18 12.09 -2.77
CA GLN A 72 -11.59 12.46 -2.97
C GLN A 72 -11.83 13.96 -2.84
N THR A 73 -11.11 14.61 -1.93
CA THR A 73 -11.19 16.06 -1.70
C THR A 73 -10.25 16.88 -2.58
N ARG A 74 -9.42 16.21 -3.41
CA ARG A 74 -8.38 16.81 -4.25
C ARG A 74 -7.41 17.71 -3.48
N ASP A 75 -7.15 17.37 -2.22
CA ASP A 75 -6.18 18.08 -1.36
C ASP A 75 -4.76 17.63 -1.72
N THR A 76 -4.21 18.24 -2.76
CA THR A 76 -2.87 17.93 -3.30
C THR A 76 -1.79 18.09 -2.23
N ALA A 77 -1.83 19.16 -1.44
CA ALA A 77 -0.85 19.38 -0.38
C ALA A 77 -0.83 18.26 0.67
N LYS A 78 -2.01 17.74 1.03
CA LYS A 78 -2.12 16.60 1.95
C LYS A 78 -1.71 15.28 1.30
N ILE A 79 -2.11 15.05 0.05
CA ILE A 79 -1.68 13.88 -0.75
C ILE A 79 -0.14 13.81 -0.77
N ASP A 80 0.53 14.91 -1.06
CA ASP A 80 1.99 15.00 -1.16
C ASP A 80 2.69 14.62 0.15
N LYS A 81 2.18 15.13 1.26
CA LYS A 81 2.70 14.83 2.61
C LYS A 81 2.50 13.37 2.99
N LEU A 82 1.33 12.81 2.69
CA LEU A 82 0.96 11.45 3.10
C LEU A 82 1.57 10.38 2.19
N LEU A 83 1.80 10.68 0.91
CA LEU A 83 2.28 9.71 -0.08
C LEU A 83 3.65 9.14 0.25
N ALA A 84 4.60 10.00 0.63
CA ALA A 84 5.94 9.55 1.02
C ALA A 84 5.86 8.59 2.21
N ARG A 85 5.04 8.94 3.20
CA ARG A 85 4.81 8.10 4.38
C ARG A 85 4.14 6.78 4.03
N LEU A 86 3.09 6.80 3.18
CA LEU A 86 2.39 5.59 2.75
C LEU A 86 3.33 4.65 1.98
N ALA A 87 4.18 5.19 1.11
CA ALA A 87 5.15 4.40 0.37
C ALA A 87 6.20 3.76 1.29
N THR A 88 6.64 4.46 2.34
CA THR A 88 7.57 3.91 3.34
C THR A 88 6.91 2.80 4.16
N GLU A 89 5.77 3.07 4.80
CA GLU A 89 5.08 2.09 5.65
C GLU A 89 4.64 0.84 4.87
N THR A 90 4.25 0.99 3.60
CA THR A 90 3.96 -0.15 2.70
C THR A 90 5.19 -1.01 2.47
N GLY A 91 6.35 -0.39 2.28
CA GLY A 91 7.62 -1.10 2.10
C GLY A 91 8.10 -1.85 3.35
N GLU A 92 7.96 -1.22 4.51
CA GLU A 92 8.26 -1.86 5.79
C GLU A 92 7.33 -3.04 6.05
N THR A 93 6.03 -2.89 5.77
CA THR A 93 5.05 -3.98 5.88
C THR A 93 5.36 -5.13 4.93
N SER A 94 5.71 -4.83 3.67
CA SER A 94 6.15 -5.84 2.69
C SER A 94 7.39 -6.61 3.18
N THR A 95 8.36 -5.90 3.76
CA THR A 95 9.58 -6.50 4.33
C THR A 95 9.26 -7.39 5.54
N ALA A 96 8.38 -6.95 6.45
CA ALA A 96 7.96 -7.73 7.60
C ALA A 96 7.21 -9.01 7.17
N LEU A 97 6.33 -8.93 6.15
CA LEU A 97 5.66 -10.08 5.58
C LEU A 97 6.65 -11.08 4.96
N ALA A 98 7.72 -10.60 4.31
CA ALA A 98 8.76 -11.47 3.77
C ALA A 98 9.49 -12.27 4.87
N GLN A 99 9.78 -11.63 6.01
CA GLN A 99 10.41 -12.27 7.16
C GLN A 99 9.49 -13.33 7.77
N LEU A 100 8.19 -13.04 7.90
CA LEU A 100 7.19 -14.00 8.39
C LEU A 100 7.06 -15.24 7.49
N ALA A 101 7.14 -15.06 6.16
CA ALA A 101 7.07 -16.17 5.22
C ALA A 101 8.32 -17.07 5.22
N SER A 102 9.43 -16.59 5.78
CA SER A 102 10.71 -17.32 5.84
C SER A 102 10.99 -17.92 7.23
N ALA A 103 10.14 -17.65 8.21
CA ALA A 103 10.29 -18.08 9.60
C ALA A 103 9.44 -19.32 9.97
N ASP A 104 8.66 -19.84 9.01
CA ASP A 104 7.94 -21.13 9.06
C ASP A 104 8.70 -22.18 8.22
#